data_AF-A0A397HR02-F1
#
_entry.id   AF-A0A397HR02-F1
#
_cell.length_a   1.000
_cell.length_b   1.000
_cell.length_c   1.000
_cell.angle_alpha   90.00
_cell.angle_beta   90.00
_cell.angle_gamma   90.00
#
_symmetry.space_group_name_H-M   'P 1'
#
loop_
_entity.id
_entity.type
_entity.pdbx_description
1 polymer ?
#
loop_
_entity_poly.entity_id
_entity_poly.type
_entity_poly.pdbx_seq_one_letter_code
_entity_poly.pdbx_strand_id
1 'polypeptide(L)'
;MTPARTGSSQKKWKLWNKRNEKNGRNEKTGETEELDESGESEDNSKKCSKCHQYNTGIRWCHPCNVRQFQNELDKWASGDREIDEFIQQIQFNAKKLLN
;
A
#
# COMPACT_ATOMS: atom_id res chain seq x y z
N MET A 1 25.96 -2.30 -15.77
CA MET A 1 26.90 -1.89 -14.70
C MET A 1 26.05 -1.42 -13.53
N THR A 2 25.97 -2.20 -12.45
CA THR A 2 25.19 -1.85 -11.25
C THR A 2 26.04 -0.96 -10.33
N PRO A 3 25.56 0.20 -9.85
CA PRO A 3 26.33 1.02 -8.94
C PRO A 3 26.45 0.32 -7.58
N ALA A 4 27.66 0.27 -7.03
CA ALA A 4 27.92 -0.26 -5.71
C ALA A 4 27.19 0.58 -4.64
N ARG A 5 26.28 -0.07 -3.90
CA ARG A 5 25.53 0.52 -2.79
C ARG A 5 26.52 0.88 -1.67
N THR A 6 26.72 2.17 -1.40
CA THR A 6 27.63 2.62 -0.33
C THR A 6 27.16 2.09 1.04
N GLY A 7 28.11 1.76 1.93
CA GLY A 7 27.83 1.09 3.20
C GLY A 7 26.89 1.85 4.15
N SER A 8 26.65 3.14 3.93
CA SER A 8 25.70 3.97 4.69
C SER A 8 24.24 3.64 4.32
N SER A 9 23.95 3.47 3.02
CA SER A 9 22.62 3.11 2.53
C SER A 9 22.22 1.68 2.95
N GLN A 10 23.19 0.76 3.05
CA GLN A 10 22.94 -0.58 3.58
C GLN A 10 22.57 -0.56 5.08
N LYS A 11 23.19 0.30 5.90
CA LYS A 11 22.88 0.44 7.33
C LYS A 11 21.50 1.06 7.54
N LYS A 12 21.15 2.11 6.78
CA LYS A 12 19.81 2.72 6.80
C LYS A 12 18.74 1.74 6.33
N TRP A 13 18.99 0.99 5.25
CA TRP A 13 18.10 -0.08 4.78
C TRP A 13 17.88 -1.18 5.84
N LYS A 14 18.93 -1.63 6.52
CA LYS A 14 18.84 -2.61 7.61
C LYS A 14 18.00 -2.09 8.79
N LEU A 15 18.15 -0.82 9.17
CA LEU A 15 17.36 -0.20 10.24
C LEU A 15 15.90 0.03 9.84
N TRP A 16 15.63 0.45 8.60
CA TRP A 16 14.29 0.58 8.04
C TRP A 16 13.57 -0.78 7.96
N ASN A 17 14.24 -1.83 7.48
CA ASN A 17 13.71 -3.19 7.48
C ASN A 17 13.40 -3.69 8.90
N LYS A 18 14.31 -3.48 9.86
CA LYS A 18 14.10 -3.85 11.27
C LYS A 18 12.92 -3.11 11.91
N ARG A 19 12.63 -1.88 11.45
CA ARG A 19 11.46 -1.09 11.87
C ARG A 19 10.17 -1.63 11.24
N ASN A 20 10.20 -2.06 9.98
CA ASN A 20 9.03 -2.56 9.26
C ASN A 20 8.72 -4.04 9.51
N GLU A 21 9.68 -4.82 9.99
CA GLU A 21 9.47 -6.21 10.45
C GLU A 21 8.48 -6.28 11.63
N LYS A 22 8.44 -5.24 12.48
CA LYS A 22 7.45 -5.12 13.57
C LYS A 22 6.04 -4.73 13.10
N ASN A 23 5.92 -4.16 11.90
CA ASN A 23 4.63 -3.82 11.29
C ASN A 23 4.08 -4.94 10.40
N GLY A 24 4.82 -6.06 10.26
CA GLY A 24 4.53 -7.18 9.38
C GLY A 24 4.06 -8.44 10.08
N ARG A 25 3.51 -8.37 11.30
CA ARG A 25 2.79 -9.52 11.87
C ARG A 25 1.36 -9.53 11.32
N ASN A 26 1.20 -10.03 10.10
CA ASN A 26 -0.04 -10.70 9.74
C ASN A 26 -0.05 -12.03 10.50
N GLU A 27 -0.92 -12.11 11.49
CA GLU A 27 -1.19 -13.36 12.19
C GLU A 27 -1.64 -14.41 11.17
N LYS A 28 -0.93 -15.53 11.14
CA LYS A 28 -1.35 -16.72 10.41
C LYS A 28 -2.61 -17.26 11.08
N THR A 29 -3.72 -17.26 10.37
CA THR A 29 -4.81 -18.23 10.55
C THR A 29 -4.82 -19.03 9.25
N GLY A 30 -4.32 -20.27 9.18
CA GLY A 30 -4.73 -21.40 10.01
C GLY A 30 -6.01 -21.96 9.39
N GLU A 31 -5.86 -22.99 8.55
CA GLU A 31 -6.93 -23.67 7.79
C GLU A 31 -8.07 -24.18 8.67
N THR A 32 -9.30 -24.16 8.15
CA THR A 32 -10.18 -25.33 8.07
C THR A 32 -11.35 -25.05 7.12
N GLU A 33 -11.60 -25.97 6.20
CA GLU A 33 -12.81 -26.06 5.39
C GLU A 33 -13.99 -26.41 6.30
N GLU A 34 -15.14 -25.76 6.09
CA GLU A 34 -16.45 -26.40 6.10
C GLU A 34 -17.46 -25.44 5.45
N LEU A 35 -18.17 -25.94 4.43
CA LEU A 35 -19.29 -25.25 3.80
C LEU A 35 -20.45 -25.25 4.79
N ASP A 36 -20.72 -24.11 5.45
CA ASP A 36 -22.03 -23.86 6.04
C ASP A 36 -22.86 -22.97 5.10
N GLU A 37 -23.99 -23.53 4.67
CA GLU A 37 -25.15 -22.78 4.24
C GLU A 37 -25.91 -22.38 5.52
N SER A 38 -25.75 -21.15 6.03
CA SER A 38 -26.85 -20.30 6.49
C SER A 38 -26.37 -19.14 7.36
N GLY A 39 -26.58 -17.92 6.87
CA GLY A 39 -26.53 -16.71 7.68
C GLY A 39 -25.98 -15.53 6.92
N GLU A 40 -26.87 -14.64 6.47
CA GLU A 40 -26.51 -13.29 6.05
C GLU A 40 -26.02 -12.50 7.28
N SER A 41 -24.80 -12.79 7.72
CA SER A 41 -24.09 -11.89 8.63
C SER A 41 -23.58 -10.73 7.79
N GLU A 42 -24.05 -9.52 8.10
CA GLU A 42 -23.55 -8.29 7.50
C GLU A 42 -22.09 -8.09 7.89
N ASP A 43 -21.20 -8.76 7.17
CA ASP A 43 -19.76 -8.68 7.39
C ASP A 43 -19.25 -7.32 6.90
N ASN A 44 -19.30 -6.34 7.81
CA ASN A 44 -18.70 -5.03 7.64
C ASN A 44 -17.19 -5.09 7.32
N SER A 45 -16.51 -6.22 7.53
CA SER A 45 -15.11 -6.43 7.12
C SER A 45 -14.93 -6.39 5.60
N LYS A 46 -15.99 -6.72 4.83
CA LYS A 46 -15.98 -6.66 3.36
C LYS A 46 -16.31 -5.29 2.81
N LYS A 47 -16.63 -4.29 3.64
CA LYS A 47 -16.97 -2.93 3.20
C LYS A 47 -15.79 -1.96 3.39
N CYS A 48 -15.67 -1.02 2.47
CA CYS A 48 -14.65 0.01 2.48
C CYS A 48 -14.93 1.00 3.61
N SER A 49 -13.93 1.21 4.47
CA SER A 49 -14.02 2.14 5.59
C SER A 49 -14.23 3.61 5.20
N LYS A 50 -14.08 3.96 3.91
CA LYS A 50 -14.25 5.34 3.41
C LYS A 50 -15.62 5.60 2.79
N CYS A 51 -16.19 4.62 2.08
CA CYS A 51 -17.43 4.81 1.31
C CYS A 51 -18.49 3.74 1.54
N HIS A 52 -18.22 2.76 2.41
CA HIS A 52 -19.11 1.65 2.78
C HIS A 52 -19.55 0.75 1.61
N GLN A 53 -18.99 0.93 0.41
CA GLN A 53 -19.11 0.01 -0.72
C GLN A 53 -18.24 -1.23 -0.50
N TYR A 54 -18.50 -2.31 -1.22
CA TYR A 54 -17.66 -3.50 -1.14
C TYR A 54 -16.19 -3.19 -1.44
N ASN A 55 -15.31 -3.79 -0.63
CA ASN A 55 -13.88 -3.72 -0.81
C ASN A 55 -13.48 -4.47 -2.08
N THR A 56 -12.52 -3.90 -2.81
CA THR A 56 -11.82 -4.59 -3.90
C THR A 56 -10.38 -4.93 -3.50
N GLY A 57 -10.05 -4.75 -2.22
CA GLY A 57 -8.75 -5.03 -1.61
C GLY A 57 -8.95 -5.37 -0.14
N ILE A 58 -7.88 -5.38 0.67
CA ILE A 58 -7.97 -5.87 2.05
C ILE A 58 -8.84 -4.97 2.95
N ARG A 59 -8.79 -3.64 2.75
CA ARG A 59 -9.50 -2.65 3.62
C ARG A 59 -10.22 -1.53 2.88
N TRP A 60 -9.88 -1.34 1.61
CA TRP A 60 -10.35 -0.22 0.81
C TRP A 60 -10.80 -0.69 -0.57
N CYS A 61 -11.76 0.02 -1.14
CA CYS A 61 -12.15 -0.16 -2.54
C CYS A 61 -11.23 0.64 -3.47
N HIS A 62 -11.08 0.16 -4.69
CA HIS A 62 -10.20 0.74 -5.71
C HIS A 62 -10.48 2.23 -5.95
N PRO A 63 -11.75 2.69 -6.08
CA PRO A 63 -12.03 4.13 -6.23
C PRO A 63 -11.60 4.99 -5.03
N CYS A 64 -11.66 4.45 -3.81
CA CYS A 64 -11.19 5.18 -2.63
C CYS A 64 -9.66 5.23 -2.57
N ASN A 65 -8.97 4.16 -2.98
CA ASN A 65 -7.51 4.17 -3.10
C ASN A 65 -7.05 5.23 -4.10
N VAL A 66 -7.61 5.21 -5.31
CA VAL A 66 -7.24 6.18 -6.37
C VAL A 66 -7.44 7.62 -5.89
N ARG A 67 -8.58 7.92 -5.25
CA ARG A 67 -8.85 9.27 -4.71
C ARG A 67 -7.87 9.67 -3.61
N GLN A 68 -7.51 8.75 -2.72
CA GLN A 68 -6.52 9.02 -1.68
C GLN A 68 -5.15 9.35 -2.29
N PHE A 69 -4.68 8.54 -3.23
CA PHE A 69 -3.43 8.76 -3.94
C PHE A 69 -3.41 10.10 -4.69
N GLN A 70 -4.52 10.47 -5.35
CA GLN A 70 -4.63 11.78 -6.02
C GLN A 70 -4.55 12.95 -5.04
N ASN A 71 -5.23 12.88 -3.89
CA ASN A 71 -5.26 13.96 -2.89
C ASN A 71 -3.93 14.14 -2.14
N GLU A 72 -3.14 13.07 -2.04
CA GLU A 72 -1.83 13.08 -1.36
C GLU A 72 -0.65 13.18 -2.33
N LEU A 73 -0.93 13.24 -3.63
CA LEU A 73 0.07 13.23 -4.70
C LEU A 73 1.14 14.31 -4.51
N ASP A 74 0.71 15.55 -4.23
CA ASP A 74 1.60 16.70 -4.02
C ASP A 74 2.14 16.78 -2.57
N LYS A 75 1.67 15.92 -1.66
CA LYS A 75 2.06 15.89 -0.24
C LYS A 75 3.07 14.78 0.06
N TRP A 76 3.32 13.89 -0.89
CA TRP A 76 4.22 12.76 -0.69
C TRP A 76 5.67 13.21 -0.70
N ALA A 77 6.36 12.99 0.42
CA ALA A 77 7.82 12.99 0.50
C ALA A 77 8.26 11.74 1.27
N SER A 78 8.94 10.81 0.60
CA SER A 78 9.47 9.61 1.25
C SER A 78 10.68 9.93 2.14
N GLY A 79 11.34 11.06 1.89
CA GLY A 79 12.59 11.44 2.54
C GLY A 79 13.82 10.72 1.95
N ASP A 80 13.62 9.94 0.88
CA ASP A 80 14.67 9.35 0.06
C ASP A 80 14.61 9.95 -1.34
N ARG A 81 15.73 10.57 -1.75
CA ARG A 81 15.79 11.32 -3.01
C ARG A 81 15.52 10.45 -4.24
N GLU A 82 16.02 9.21 -4.29
CA GLU A 82 15.79 8.34 -5.45
C GLU A 82 14.32 7.95 -5.57
N ILE A 83 13.67 7.66 -4.43
CA ILE A 83 12.26 7.31 -4.40
C ILE A 83 11.40 8.54 -4.77
N ASP A 84 11.74 9.71 -4.25
CA ASP A 84 11.02 10.95 -4.54
C ASP A 84 11.13 11.33 -6.04
N GLU A 85 12.32 11.19 -6.65
CA GLU A 85 12.52 11.39 -8.10
C GLU A 85 11.71 10.40 -8.94
N PHE A 86 11.69 9.12 -8.57
CA PHE A 86 10.90 8.10 -9.25
C PHE A 86 9.40 8.40 -9.18
N ILE A 87 8.89 8.76 -7.99
CA ILE A 87 7.49 9.12 -7.78
C ILE A 87 7.12 10.33 -8.65
N GLN A 88 7.94 11.39 -8.66
CA GLN A 88 7.70 12.57 -9.49
C GLN A 88 7.65 12.22 -10.98
N GLN A 89 8.51 11.31 -11.46
CA GLN A 89 8.52 10.89 -12.85
C GLN A 89 7.22 10.16 -13.25
N ILE A 90 6.73 9.25 -12.39
CA ILE A 90 5.46 8.56 -12.62
C ILE A 90 4.28 9.54 -12.59
N GLN A 91 4.26 10.48 -11.65
CA GLN A 91 3.24 11.53 -11.56
C GLN A 91 3.22 12.41 -12.82
N PHE A 92 4.40 12.82 -13.31
CA PHE A 92 4.53 13.60 -14.53
C PHE A 92 4.00 12.86 -15.76
N ASN A 93 4.32 11.57 -15.89
CA ASN A 93 3.82 10.74 -16.98
C ASN A 93 2.30 10.54 -16.90
N ALA A 94 1.75 10.33 -15.70
CA ALA A 94 0.30 10.22 -15.51
C ALA A 94 -0.44 11.50 -15.93
N LYS A 95 0.10 12.69 -15.59
CA LYS A 95 -0.46 13.99 -16.03
C LYS A 95 -0.46 14.12 -17.55
N LYS A 96 0.58 13.65 -18.25
CA LYS A 96 0.62 13.65 -19.72
C LYS A 96 -0.44 12.77 -20.38
N LEU A 97 -0.81 11.65 -19.75
CA LEU A 97 -1.81 10.72 -20.31
C LEU A 97 -3.25 11.19 -20.09
N LEU A 98 -3.46 12.16 -19.20
CA LEU A 98 -4.76 12.73 -18.90
C LEU A 98 -5.05 14.01 -19.71
N ASN A 99 -4.09 14.47 -20.52
CA ASN A 99 -4.13 15.71 -21.28
C ASN A 99 -4.14 15.46 -22.79
#